data_AF-A0A7S2EHE2-F1
#
_entry.id   AF-A0A7S2EHE2-F1
#
_cell.length_a   1.000
_cell.length_b   1.000
_cell.length_c   1.000
_cell.angle_alpha   90.00
_cell.angle_beta   90.00
_cell.angle_gamma   90.00
#
_symmetry.space_group_name_H-M   'P 1'
#
loop_
_entity.id
_entity.type
_entity.pdbx_description
1 polymer ?
#
loop_
_entity_poly.entity_id
_entity_poly.type
_entity_poly.pdbx_seq_one_letter_code
_entity_poly.pdbx_strand_id
1 'polypeptide(L)'
;DVRIAVLISLSTQNQQQQQQHTTRPSQLLYVHPKPTHARQKQQQQKTRSSFSHSHTQIKNMMTSAATPIPTNVNLENLHPNLVVCPSKAFASLFTKIRDKTTPPGEFVHYAKRIMHLLAEDALAELPTSPLTITTPCGPFVGTQSSSSSSSSSNDNELCAVSIIRAGDSLLEVMRDILPDVPVGKILIQRDESSSEKEAKLYYSKMPPHISSKRVLLCDPMLATGGSACEALKVLKETYGVDLENVIFVNVISCPEGLKKLAAVYPMVKIVTAWIDPILNEEKFIVPGLGDFGDRFFNTV
;
A
#
# COMPACT_ATOMS: atom_id res chain seq x y z
N ASP A 1 -53.33 -2.64 16.21
CA ASP A 1 -53.62 -1.19 16.16
C ASP A 1 -52.76 -0.27 17.02
N VAL A 2 -51.41 -0.37 16.99
CA VAL A 2 -50.53 0.71 17.54
C VAL A 2 -49.30 0.98 16.64
N ARG A 3 -49.24 0.43 15.42
CA ARG A 3 -48.06 0.58 14.53
C ARG A 3 -48.26 1.45 13.29
N ILE A 4 -49.45 2.05 13.11
CA ILE A 4 -49.75 2.92 11.95
C ILE A 4 -49.80 4.42 12.36
N ALA A 5 -49.96 4.75 13.64
CA ALA A 5 -50.08 6.15 14.09
C ALA A 5 -48.74 6.93 14.14
N VAL A 6 -47.59 6.26 14.20
CA VAL A 6 -46.28 6.95 14.32
C VAL A 6 -45.72 7.38 12.95
N LEU A 7 -46.14 6.72 11.85
CA LEU A 7 -45.64 7.03 10.51
C LEU A 7 -46.30 8.25 9.86
N ILE A 8 -47.45 8.73 10.37
CA ILE A 8 -48.15 9.91 9.81
C ILE A 8 -47.71 11.22 10.49
N SER A 9 -47.18 11.17 11.71
CA SER A 9 -46.76 12.38 12.44
C SER A 9 -45.39 12.92 12.03
N LEU A 10 -44.50 12.09 11.47
CA LEU A 10 -43.16 12.52 11.04
C LEU A 10 -43.12 13.09 9.61
N SER A 11 -44.12 12.78 8.77
CA SER A 11 -44.22 13.36 7.42
C SER A 11 -44.80 14.78 7.42
N THR A 12 -45.54 15.16 8.45
CA THR A 12 -46.21 16.47 8.56
C THR A 12 -45.32 17.56 9.19
N GLN A 13 -44.32 17.18 10.01
CA GLN A 13 -43.35 18.16 10.54
C GLN A 13 -42.32 18.62 9.49
N ASN A 14 -42.00 17.79 8.49
CA ASN A 14 -41.03 18.16 7.44
C ASN A 14 -41.61 19.07 6.34
N GLN A 15 -42.94 19.17 6.21
CA GLN A 15 -43.57 20.06 5.22
C GLN A 15 -43.81 21.48 5.71
N GLN A 16 -43.78 21.75 7.03
CA GLN A 16 -44.00 23.11 7.57
C GLN A 16 -42.72 23.94 7.76
N GLN A 17 -41.52 23.37 7.67
CA GLN A 17 -40.26 24.14 7.73
C GLN A 17 -39.76 24.66 6.38
N GLN A 18 -40.43 24.35 5.25
CA GLN A 18 -39.97 24.75 3.91
C GLN A 18 -40.61 26.03 3.33
N GLN A 19 -41.37 26.82 4.10
CA GLN A 19 -42.13 27.97 3.53
C GLN A 19 -41.87 29.36 4.12
N GLN A 20 -40.76 29.62 4.83
CA GLN A 20 -40.44 30.98 5.25
C GLN A 20 -38.94 31.29 5.12
N HIS A 21 -38.53 31.81 3.96
CA HIS A 21 -37.56 32.90 3.77
C HIS A 21 -37.29 33.09 2.28
N THR A 22 -38.10 33.92 1.62
CA THR A 22 -37.81 34.47 0.30
C THR A 22 -37.41 35.94 0.44
N THR A 23 -36.12 36.21 0.41
CA THR A 23 -35.59 37.54 0.07
C THR A 23 -34.28 37.35 -0.69
N ARG A 24 -34.29 37.75 -1.97
CA ARG A 24 -33.14 37.65 -2.90
C ARG A 24 -32.03 38.62 -2.48
N PRO A 25 -30.76 38.18 -2.39
CA PRO A 25 -29.62 39.06 -2.60
C PRO A 25 -29.23 39.06 -4.09
N SER A 26 -28.91 40.24 -4.58
CA SER A 26 -28.46 40.57 -5.93
C SER A 26 -27.26 39.72 -6.38
N GLN A 27 -27.35 39.14 -7.59
CA GLN A 27 -26.22 38.49 -8.25
C GLN A 27 -25.13 39.52 -8.57
N LEU A 28 -24.01 39.46 -7.85
CA LEU A 28 -22.72 39.96 -8.34
C LEU A 28 -22.15 38.89 -9.28
N LEU A 29 -22.21 39.14 -10.60
CA LEU A 29 -21.48 38.36 -11.58
C LEU A 29 -19.97 38.52 -11.33
N TYR A 30 -19.35 37.53 -10.69
CA TYR A 30 -17.90 37.40 -10.70
C TYR A 30 -17.49 36.75 -12.02
N VAL A 31 -17.07 37.58 -12.99
CA VAL A 31 -16.51 37.10 -14.26
C VAL A 31 -15.09 36.60 -13.97
N HIS A 32 -14.88 35.29 -14.00
CA HIS A 32 -13.52 34.75 -14.01
C HIS A 32 -12.75 35.32 -15.22
N PRO A 33 -11.55 35.88 -15.02
CA PRO A 33 -10.73 36.30 -16.15
C PRO A 33 -10.42 35.05 -16.99
N LYS A 34 -10.84 35.05 -18.26
CA LYS A 34 -10.48 34.02 -19.22
C LYS A 34 -8.94 33.91 -19.23
N PRO A 35 -8.37 32.71 -19.09
CA PRO A 35 -6.92 32.55 -19.15
C PRO A 35 -6.42 33.09 -20.48
N THR A 36 -5.45 34.01 -20.43
CA THR A 36 -4.84 34.59 -21.63
C THR A 36 -4.23 33.48 -22.49
N HIS A 37 -4.27 33.63 -23.82
CA HIS A 37 -3.72 32.66 -24.78
C HIS A 37 -2.28 32.21 -24.46
N ALA A 38 -1.49 33.05 -23.78
CA ALA A 38 -0.14 32.70 -23.30
C ALA A 38 -0.14 31.62 -22.21
N ARG A 39 -1.10 31.65 -21.28
CA ARG A 39 -1.21 30.69 -20.15
C ARG A 39 -1.70 29.32 -20.63
N GLN A 40 -2.60 29.29 -21.62
CA GLN A 40 -3.03 28.05 -22.30
C GLN A 40 -1.90 27.43 -23.14
N LYS A 41 -1.10 28.23 -23.85
CA LYS A 41 0.07 27.73 -24.59
C LYS A 41 1.14 27.15 -23.67
N GLN A 42 1.41 27.77 -22.50
CA GLN A 42 2.34 27.21 -21.51
C GLN A 42 1.82 25.93 -20.85
N GLN A 43 0.51 25.82 -20.57
CA GLN A 43 -0.10 24.56 -20.08
C GLN A 43 -0.05 23.46 -21.15
N GLN A 44 -0.38 23.77 -22.42
CA GLN A 44 -0.27 22.81 -23.53
C GLN A 44 1.17 22.40 -23.86
N GLN A 45 2.15 23.30 -23.70
CA GLN A 45 3.57 22.95 -23.86
C GLN A 45 4.09 22.10 -22.70
N LYS A 46 3.68 22.38 -21.45
CA LYS A 46 4.03 21.54 -20.29
C LYS A 46 3.42 20.14 -20.39
N THR A 47 2.16 20.01 -20.82
CA THR A 47 1.54 18.70 -21.03
C THR A 47 2.21 17.94 -22.18
N ARG A 48 2.47 18.60 -23.32
CA ARG A 48 3.22 17.99 -24.44
C ARG A 48 4.65 17.59 -24.10
N SER A 49 5.36 18.35 -23.27
CA SER A 49 6.73 17.99 -22.85
C SER A 49 6.74 16.87 -21.82
N SER A 50 5.74 16.80 -20.93
CA SER A 50 5.58 15.68 -20.00
C SER A 50 5.23 14.38 -20.72
N PHE A 51 4.38 14.47 -21.76
CA PHE A 51 3.95 13.34 -22.58
C PHE A 51 5.08 12.81 -23.48
N SER A 52 5.96 13.68 -23.98
CA SER A 52 7.14 13.26 -24.77
C SER A 52 8.25 12.68 -23.88
N HIS A 53 8.43 13.19 -22.66
CA HIS A 53 9.38 12.63 -21.70
C HIS A 53 8.98 11.22 -21.23
N SER A 54 7.71 11.02 -20.85
CA SER A 54 7.21 9.70 -20.42
C SER A 54 7.32 8.66 -21.54
N HIS A 55 6.96 9.02 -22.78
CA HIS A 55 7.12 8.11 -23.91
C HIS A 55 8.57 7.77 -24.24
N THR A 56 9.50 8.72 -24.13
CA THR A 56 10.93 8.48 -24.39
C THR A 56 11.56 7.59 -23.32
N GLN A 57 11.17 7.77 -22.04
CA GLN A 57 11.59 6.91 -20.94
C GLN A 57 11.10 5.47 -21.12
N ILE A 58 9.83 5.27 -21.48
CA ILE A 58 9.25 3.94 -21.71
C ILE A 58 9.94 3.23 -22.89
N LYS A 59 10.27 3.96 -23.96
CA LYS A 59 10.92 3.38 -25.16
C LYS A 59 12.34 2.87 -24.88
N ASN A 60 13.08 3.55 -24.01
CA ASN A 60 14.44 3.16 -23.63
C ASN A 60 14.49 1.95 -22.66
N MET A 61 13.37 1.61 -22.01
CA MET A 61 13.29 0.43 -21.12
C MET A 61 13.19 -0.91 -21.87
N MET A 62 12.90 -0.90 -23.18
CA MET A 62 12.65 -2.12 -23.97
C MET A 62 13.93 -2.84 -24.46
N THR A 63 15.13 -2.32 -24.16
CA THR A 63 16.39 -2.82 -24.74
C THR A 63 17.30 -3.61 -23.77
N SER A 64 16.93 -3.75 -22.49
CA SER A 64 17.69 -4.53 -21.50
C SER A 64 16.82 -5.51 -20.72
N ALA A 65 17.45 -6.57 -20.18
CA ALA A 65 16.77 -7.52 -19.31
C ALA A 65 16.25 -6.81 -18.05
N ALA A 66 15.00 -7.07 -17.67
CA ALA A 66 14.36 -6.42 -16.53
C ALA A 66 15.08 -6.79 -15.22
N THR A 67 15.56 -5.78 -14.49
CA THR A 67 16.17 -5.91 -13.16
C THR A 67 15.25 -5.36 -12.08
N PRO A 68 15.24 -5.93 -10.85
CA PRO A 68 14.39 -5.47 -9.75
C PRO A 68 14.54 -3.99 -9.37
N ILE A 69 15.68 -3.41 -9.73
CA ILE A 69 15.99 -1.99 -9.56
C ILE A 69 16.26 -1.42 -10.96
N PRO A 70 15.59 -0.34 -11.38
CA PRO A 70 15.90 0.32 -12.64
C PRO A 70 17.30 0.95 -12.57
N THR A 71 18.10 0.82 -13.62
CA THR A 71 19.48 1.34 -13.69
C THR A 71 19.60 2.86 -13.44
N ASN A 72 18.51 3.58 -13.62
CA ASN A 72 18.39 5.03 -13.53
C ASN A 72 17.79 5.50 -12.19
N VAL A 73 17.64 4.59 -11.21
CA VAL A 73 17.14 4.89 -9.87
C VAL A 73 18.27 4.81 -8.87
N ASN A 74 18.60 5.93 -8.23
CA ASN A 74 19.50 5.96 -7.08
C ASN A 74 18.70 5.63 -5.81
N LEU A 75 18.92 4.44 -5.26
CA LEU A 75 18.22 3.91 -4.08
C LEU A 75 18.42 4.79 -2.83
N GLU A 76 19.60 5.37 -2.65
CA GLU A 76 19.94 6.20 -1.48
C GLU A 76 19.02 7.43 -1.36
N ASN A 77 18.44 7.88 -2.48
CA ASN A 77 17.57 9.05 -2.54
C ASN A 77 16.07 8.72 -2.50
N LEU A 78 15.68 7.45 -2.30
CA LEU A 78 14.28 7.04 -2.27
C LEU A 78 13.70 7.06 -0.86
N HIS A 79 14.33 6.33 0.06
CA HIS A 79 13.90 6.21 1.45
C HIS A 79 15.07 5.69 2.30
N PRO A 80 15.35 6.25 3.49
CA PRO A 80 16.53 5.89 4.28
C PRO A 80 16.51 4.44 4.79
N ASN A 81 15.33 3.91 5.14
CA ASN A 81 15.14 2.53 5.62
C ASN A 81 14.54 1.59 4.56
N LEU A 82 15.01 1.67 3.31
CA LEU A 82 14.55 0.82 2.21
C LEU A 82 15.42 -0.41 2.03
N VAL A 83 14.78 -1.57 1.96
CA VAL A 83 15.38 -2.86 1.60
C VAL A 83 14.74 -3.35 0.31
N VAL A 84 15.56 -3.65 -0.69
CA VAL A 84 15.13 -4.32 -1.92
C VAL A 84 15.60 -5.75 -1.86
N CYS A 85 14.66 -6.68 -1.94
CA CYS A 85 14.91 -8.11 -1.81
C CYS A 85 15.91 -8.62 -2.88
N PRO A 86 16.93 -9.41 -2.50
CA PRO A 86 18.05 -9.75 -3.39
C PRO A 86 17.77 -10.93 -4.33
N SER A 87 16.62 -11.59 -4.24
CA SER A 87 16.36 -12.85 -4.95
C SER A 87 16.39 -12.67 -6.47
N LYS A 88 17.27 -13.44 -7.13
CA LYS A 88 17.34 -13.51 -8.60
C LYS A 88 16.09 -14.11 -9.24
N ALA A 89 15.28 -14.84 -8.46
CA ALA A 89 14.04 -15.45 -8.96
C ALA A 89 13.01 -14.41 -9.41
N PHE A 90 13.02 -13.21 -8.82
CA PHE A 90 12.03 -12.18 -9.11
C PHE A 90 11.93 -11.83 -10.58
N ALA A 91 13.03 -11.75 -11.33
CA ALA A 91 12.97 -11.40 -12.75
C ALA A 91 12.01 -12.32 -13.55
N SER A 92 12.11 -13.64 -13.35
CA SER A 92 11.25 -14.61 -14.03
C SER A 92 9.81 -14.60 -13.52
N LEU A 93 9.62 -14.42 -12.20
CA LEU A 93 8.31 -14.43 -11.56
C LEU A 93 7.51 -13.16 -11.89
N PHE A 94 8.17 -12.00 -11.86
CA PHE A 94 7.56 -10.72 -12.25
C PHE A 94 7.15 -10.74 -13.71
N THR A 95 7.93 -11.35 -14.61
CA THR A 95 7.51 -11.53 -15.99
C THR A 95 6.14 -12.20 -16.08
N LYS A 96 5.89 -13.25 -15.29
CA LYS A 96 4.59 -13.96 -15.25
C LYS A 96 3.47 -13.10 -14.68
N ILE A 97 3.68 -12.42 -13.57
CA ILE A 97 2.61 -11.60 -12.97
C ILE A 97 2.40 -10.26 -13.70
N ARG A 98 3.34 -9.79 -14.52
CA ARG A 98 3.18 -8.56 -15.32
C ARG A 98 2.47 -8.81 -16.64
N ASP A 99 2.60 -10.00 -17.20
CA ASP A 99 1.90 -10.35 -18.44
C ASP A 99 0.39 -10.29 -18.24
N LYS A 100 -0.27 -9.42 -19.02
CA LYS A 100 -1.72 -9.21 -19.01
C LYS A 100 -2.50 -10.45 -19.46
N THR A 101 -1.84 -11.38 -20.15
CA THR A 101 -2.45 -12.62 -20.66
C THR A 101 -2.35 -13.79 -19.69
N THR A 102 -1.62 -13.64 -18.58
CA THR A 102 -1.50 -14.66 -17.52
C THR A 102 -2.88 -14.94 -16.90
N PRO A 103 -3.37 -16.19 -16.96
CA PRO A 103 -4.65 -16.56 -16.37
C PRO A 103 -4.69 -16.34 -14.84
N PRO A 104 -5.87 -16.11 -14.23
CA PRO A 104 -5.99 -15.80 -12.80
C PRO A 104 -5.30 -16.80 -11.87
N GLY A 105 -5.46 -18.11 -12.13
CA GLY A 105 -4.83 -19.16 -11.33
C GLY A 105 -3.30 -19.13 -11.40
N GLU A 106 -2.73 -18.86 -12.57
CA GLU A 106 -1.28 -18.69 -12.71
C GLU A 106 -0.79 -17.39 -12.05
N PHE A 107 -1.56 -16.29 -12.17
CA PHE A 107 -1.22 -15.04 -11.50
C PHE A 107 -1.11 -15.25 -9.99
N VAL A 108 -2.11 -15.88 -9.36
CA VAL A 108 -2.07 -16.21 -7.92
C VAL A 108 -0.87 -17.11 -7.60
N HIS A 109 -0.62 -18.15 -8.40
CA HIS A 109 0.51 -19.06 -8.20
C HIS A 109 1.86 -18.32 -8.19
N TYR A 110 2.14 -17.52 -9.23
CA TYR A 110 3.41 -16.80 -9.33
C TYR A 110 3.50 -15.64 -8.33
N ALA A 111 2.39 -14.96 -8.03
CA ALA A 111 2.33 -13.92 -7.02
C ALA A 111 2.67 -14.47 -5.63
N LYS A 112 2.07 -15.61 -5.23
CA LYS A 112 2.41 -16.26 -3.95
C LYS A 112 3.89 -16.65 -3.87
N ARG A 113 4.48 -17.13 -4.96
CA ARG A 113 5.94 -17.42 -5.00
C ARG A 113 6.80 -16.18 -4.75
N ILE A 114 6.43 -15.02 -5.31
CA ILE A 114 7.10 -13.74 -5.02
C ILE A 114 6.91 -13.36 -3.56
N MET A 115 5.67 -13.43 -3.07
CA MET A 115 5.32 -13.04 -1.72
C MET A 115 6.00 -13.90 -0.65
N HIS A 116 6.22 -15.21 -0.88
CA HIS A 116 6.96 -16.06 0.06
C HIS A 116 8.41 -15.61 0.20
N LEU A 117 9.09 -15.35 -0.92
CA LEU A 117 10.47 -14.85 -0.89
C LEU A 117 10.55 -13.48 -0.20
N LEU A 118 9.63 -12.59 -0.54
CA LEU A 118 9.50 -11.26 0.07
C LEU A 118 9.23 -11.34 1.59
N ALA A 119 8.37 -12.25 2.02
CA ALA A 119 8.02 -12.41 3.43
C ALA A 119 9.20 -12.92 4.25
N GLU A 120 9.95 -13.91 3.74
CA GLU A 120 11.18 -14.38 4.40
C GLU A 120 12.23 -13.26 4.52
N ASP A 121 12.44 -12.49 3.45
CA ASP A 121 13.35 -11.33 3.49
C ASP A 121 12.85 -10.27 4.50
N ALA A 122 11.53 -10.05 4.61
CA ALA A 122 10.98 -9.13 5.60
C ALA A 122 11.15 -9.63 7.05
N LEU A 123 11.06 -10.93 7.29
CA LEU A 123 11.31 -11.53 8.61
C LEU A 123 12.81 -11.52 8.97
N ALA A 124 13.70 -11.58 7.99
CA ALA A 124 15.14 -11.47 8.19
C ALA A 124 15.56 -10.07 8.69
N GLU A 125 14.71 -9.05 8.52
CA GLU A 125 14.93 -7.69 9.02
C GLU A 125 14.58 -7.50 10.50
N LEU A 126 14.05 -8.55 11.15
CA LEU A 126 13.80 -8.57 12.59
C LEU A 126 15.11 -8.79 13.37
N PRO A 127 15.19 -8.34 14.63
CA PRO A 127 16.35 -8.62 15.48
C PRO A 127 16.54 -10.12 15.65
N THR A 128 17.80 -10.50 15.75
CA THR A 128 18.19 -11.88 15.97
C THR A 128 19.17 -11.99 17.13
N SER A 129 19.17 -13.15 17.77
CA SER A 129 20.11 -13.51 18.83
C SER A 129 20.78 -14.85 18.53
N PRO A 130 22.04 -15.05 18.98
CA PRO A 130 22.69 -16.35 18.85
C PRO A 130 21.98 -17.37 19.74
N LEU A 131 21.76 -18.57 19.20
CA LEU A 131 21.17 -19.70 19.91
C LEU A 131 22.08 -20.91 19.78
N THR A 132 22.49 -21.47 20.92
CA THR A 132 23.24 -22.73 20.93
C THR A 132 22.26 -23.89 21.04
N ILE A 133 22.34 -24.83 20.09
CA ILE A 133 21.58 -26.08 20.09
C ILE A 133 22.52 -27.28 20.02
N THR A 134 22.00 -28.46 20.32
CA THR A 134 22.71 -29.73 20.07
C THR A 134 22.03 -30.42 18.89
N THR A 135 22.78 -30.61 17.81
CA THR A 135 22.36 -31.42 16.65
C THR A 135 22.69 -32.89 16.91
N PRO A 136 22.15 -33.84 16.11
CA PRO A 136 22.58 -35.24 16.17
C PRO A 136 24.10 -35.46 15.97
N CYS A 137 24.81 -34.48 15.39
CA CYS A 137 26.25 -34.55 15.09
C CYS A 137 27.12 -33.70 16.03
N GLY A 138 26.53 -33.03 17.04
CA GLY A 138 27.25 -32.18 17.98
C GLY A 138 26.66 -30.77 18.15
N PRO A 139 27.30 -29.92 18.96
CA PRO A 139 26.83 -28.56 19.24
C PRO A 139 26.90 -27.66 18.00
N PHE A 140 25.90 -26.79 17.85
CA PHE A 140 25.82 -25.80 16.77
C PHE A 140 25.35 -24.46 17.33
N VAL A 141 25.99 -23.37 16.90
CA VAL A 141 25.56 -22.00 17.21
C VAL A 141 24.83 -21.46 15.98
N GLY A 142 23.51 -21.39 16.09
CA GLY A 142 22.63 -20.82 15.09
C GLY A 142 22.12 -19.44 15.48
N THR A 143 21.09 -19.01 14.76
CA THR A 143 20.43 -17.72 14.94
C THR A 143 18.96 -17.95 15.22
N GLN A 144 18.41 -17.28 16.22
CA GLN A 144 16.98 -17.25 16.51
C GLN A 144 16.44 -15.85 16.24
N SER A 145 15.29 -15.77 15.56
CA SER A 145 14.56 -14.52 15.35
C SER A 145 13.50 -14.33 16.44
N SER A 146 13.16 -13.07 16.73
CA SER A 146 11.98 -12.70 17.53
C SER A 146 10.67 -13.36 17.03
N SER A 147 10.61 -13.83 15.78
CA SER A 147 9.46 -14.57 15.25
C SER A 147 9.30 -15.99 15.81
N SER A 148 10.36 -16.56 16.42
CA SER A 148 10.47 -17.99 16.73
C SER A 148 10.24 -18.32 18.22
N SER A 149 9.94 -17.34 19.06
CA SER A 149 10.03 -17.46 20.53
C SER A 149 8.71 -17.72 21.25
N SER A 150 7.55 -17.70 20.58
CA SER A 150 6.26 -17.79 21.29
C SER A 150 5.72 -19.23 21.36
N SER A 151 5.61 -19.77 22.57
CA SER A 151 4.88 -21.02 22.88
C SER A 151 3.38 -20.80 23.12
N SER A 152 2.90 -19.55 23.00
CA SER A 152 1.50 -19.15 23.25
C SER A 152 1.17 -17.89 22.45
N SER A 153 -0.03 -17.82 21.86
CA SER A 153 -0.50 -16.72 21.00
C SER A 153 -0.49 -15.33 21.68
N ASN A 154 -0.47 -15.27 23.01
CA ASN A 154 -0.46 -14.02 23.77
C ASN A 154 0.93 -13.38 23.90
N ASP A 155 2.01 -14.18 23.79
CA ASP A 155 3.40 -13.71 23.90
C ASP A 155 4.03 -13.42 22.53
N ASN A 156 3.23 -13.42 21.45
CA ASN A 156 3.75 -13.14 20.12
C ASN A 156 4.16 -11.65 20.02
N GLU A 157 5.47 -11.41 19.86
CA GLU A 157 6.06 -10.09 19.69
C GLU A 157 5.67 -9.44 18.35
N LEU A 158 5.13 -10.22 17.41
CA LEU A 158 4.75 -9.78 16.07
C LEU A 158 3.23 -9.59 15.95
N CYS A 159 2.84 -8.76 14.99
CA CYS A 159 1.48 -8.59 14.51
C CYS A 159 1.52 -8.34 12.99
N ALA A 160 0.73 -9.07 12.22
CA ALA A 160 0.57 -8.82 10.79
C ALA A 160 -0.67 -7.95 10.56
N VAL A 161 -0.51 -6.80 9.91
CA VAL A 161 -1.62 -5.87 9.64
C VAL A 161 -1.80 -5.77 8.13
N SER A 162 -2.99 -6.10 7.64
CA SER A 162 -3.30 -5.96 6.22
C SER A 162 -4.05 -4.67 5.92
N ILE A 163 -3.64 -3.98 4.84
CA ILE A 163 -4.43 -2.94 4.18
C ILE A 163 -5.38 -3.64 3.19
N ILE A 164 -6.66 -3.71 3.56
CA ILE A 164 -7.72 -4.32 2.77
C ILE A 164 -7.90 -3.52 1.47
N ARG A 165 -8.07 -4.16 0.31
CA ARG A 165 -8.24 -5.61 0.10
C ARG A 165 -6.95 -6.32 -0.30
N ALA A 166 -6.12 -5.67 -1.12
CA ALA A 166 -4.96 -6.31 -1.74
C ALA A 166 -3.95 -6.84 -0.71
N GLY A 167 -3.80 -6.19 0.46
CA GLY A 167 -2.95 -6.64 1.55
C GLY A 167 -3.27 -8.04 2.08
N ASP A 168 -4.51 -8.53 1.91
CA ASP A 168 -4.91 -9.86 2.39
C ASP A 168 -4.22 -10.99 1.64
N SER A 169 -3.80 -10.74 0.39
CA SER A 169 -3.02 -11.70 -0.39
C SER A 169 -1.64 -11.95 0.21
N LEU A 170 -0.98 -10.91 0.73
CA LEU A 170 0.32 -11.00 1.37
C LEU A 170 0.19 -11.50 2.82
N LEU A 171 -0.89 -11.11 3.51
CA LEU A 171 -1.21 -11.64 4.83
C LEU A 171 -1.42 -13.16 4.80
N GLU A 172 -2.04 -13.71 3.76
CA GLU A 172 -2.20 -15.16 3.58
C GLU A 172 -0.83 -15.85 3.63
N VAL A 173 0.12 -15.37 2.83
CA VAL A 173 1.49 -15.90 2.79
C VAL A 173 2.24 -15.70 4.11
N MET A 174 2.06 -14.55 4.78
CA MET A 174 2.63 -14.32 6.10
C MET A 174 2.13 -15.33 7.13
N ARG A 175 0.87 -15.75 7.05
CA ARG A 175 0.30 -16.76 7.95
C ARG A 175 0.70 -18.18 7.58
N ASP A 176 1.04 -18.45 6.32
CA ASP A 176 1.65 -19.73 5.94
C ASP A 176 3.03 -19.90 6.61
N ILE A 177 3.78 -18.80 6.79
CA ILE A 177 5.10 -18.80 7.43
C ILE A 177 4.99 -18.67 8.96
N LEU A 178 4.06 -17.85 9.46
CA LEU A 178 3.81 -17.59 10.87
C LEU A 178 2.34 -17.93 11.23
N PRO A 179 1.98 -19.21 11.43
CA PRO A 179 0.58 -19.64 11.61
C PRO A 179 -0.17 -18.93 12.74
N ASP A 180 0.55 -18.63 13.83
CA ASP A 180 0.01 -18.05 15.07
C ASP A 180 0.19 -16.52 15.16
N VAL A 181 0.58 -15.84 14.07
CA VAL A 181 0.73 -14.37 14.09
C VAL A 181 -0.64 -13.70 14.30
N PRO A 182 -0.79 -12.83 15.32
CA PRO A 182 -1.98 -12.00 15.48
C PRO A 182 -2.21 -11.11 14.26
N VAL A 183 -3.47 -10.93 13.89
CA VAL A 183 -3.86 -10.22 12.66
C VAL A 183 -4.63 -8.95 12.96
N GLY A 184 -4.17 -7.84 12.40
CA GLY A 184 -4.89 -6.58 12.28
C GLY A 184 -5.39 -6.34 10.86
N LYS A 185 -6.43 -5.51 10.74
CA LYS A 185 -7.07 -5.17 9.46
C LYS A 185 -7.34 -3.67 9.42
N ILE A 186 -6.99 -3.04 8.29
CA ILE A 186 -7.33 -1.64 7.99
C ILE A 186 -7.97 -1.60 6.61
N LEU A 187 -9.16 -0.99 6.50
CA LEU A 187 -9.76 -0.66 5.22
C LEU A 187 -9.58 0.83 4.95
N ILE A 188 -8.81 1.12 3.91
CA ILE A 188 -8.62 2.47 3.38
C ILE A 188 -9.08 2.48 1.94
N GLN A 189 -9.91 3.45 1.60
CA GLN A 189 -10.39 3.64 0.24
C GLN A 189 -10.21 5.10 -0.16
N ARG A 190 -9.98 5.34 -1.45
CA ARG A 190 -9.91 6.70 -1.98
C ARG A 190 -11.32 7.25 -2.10
N ASP A 191 -11.48 8.51 -1.72
CA ASP A 191 -12.71 9.23 -1.99
C ASP A 191 -12.76 9.63 -3.47
N GLU A 192 -13.45 8.83 -4.29
CA GLU A 192 -13.62 9.07 -5.72
C GLU A 192 -14.44 10.33 -6.02
N SER A 193 -15.11 10.94 -5.03
CA SER A 193 -15.84 12.20 -5.21
C SER A 193 -14.93 13.43 -5.13
N SER A 194 -13.72 13.29 -4.57
CA SER A 194 -12.72 14.36 -4.49
C SER A 194 -11.77 14.30 -5.68
N SER A 195 -11.44 15.46 -6.25
CA SER A 195 -10.42 15.57 -7.31
C SER A 195 -9.03 15.10 -6.86
N GLU A 196 -8.76 15.19 -5.55
CA GLU A 196 -7.48 14.78 -4.96
C GLU A 196 -7.41 13.27 -4.63
N LYS A 197 -8.54 12.55 -4.74
CA LYS A 197 -8.67 11.11 -4.44
C LYS A 197 -8.01 10.72 -3.10
N GLU A 198 -8.29 11.50 -2.07
CA GLU A 198 -7.69 11.34 -0.75
C GLU A 198 -8.04 9.98 -0.14
N ALA A 199 -7.04 9.35 0.49
CA ALA A 199 -7.22 8.11 1.21
C ALA A 199 -7.99 8.38 2.52
N LYS A 200 -9.08 7.64 2.75
CA LYS A 200 -9.89 7.73 3.97
C LYS A 200 -9.97 6.39 4.66
N LEU A 201 -9.91 6.40 6.00
CA LEU A 201 -10.17 5.25 6.84
C LEU A 201 -11.68 4.93 6.87
N TYR A 202 -12.04 3.67 6.58
CA TYR A 202 -13.41 3.17 6.69
C TYR A 202 -13.56 2.14 7.81
N TYR A 203 -12.51 1.36 8.09
CA TYR A 203 -12.53 0.33 9.12
C TYR A 203 -11.12 0.10 9.65
N SER A 204 -10.99 -0.09 10.96
CA SER A 204 -9.77 -0.64 11.55
C SER A 204 -10.10 -1.52 12.74
N LYS A 205 -9.40 -2.65 12.84
CA LYS A 205 -9.44 -3.53 14.00
C LYS A 205 -8.08 -4.17 14.19
N MET A 206 -7.53 -4.04 15.39
CA MET A 206 -6.22 -4.57 15.76
C MET A 206 -6.35 -5.60 16.89
N PRO A 207 -5.36 -6.51 17.03
CA PRO A 207 -5.19 -7.28 18.24
C PRO A 207 -5.00 -6.36 19.46
N PRO A 208 -5.37 -6.82 20.67
CA PRO A 208 -5.06 -6.08 21.89
C PRO A 208 -3.55 -5.91 22.05
N HIS A 209 -3.13 -4.82 22.69
CA HIS A 209 -1.72 -4.52 22.98
C HIS A 209 -0.81 -4.45 21.74
N ILE A 210 -1.33 -4.08 20.57
CA ILE A 210 -0.51 -3.90 19.35
C ILE A 210 0.60 -2.84 19.53
N SER A 211 0.42 -1.85 20.42
CA SER A 211 1.41 -0.80 20.66
C SER A 211 2.77 -1.31 21.15
N SER A 212 2.82 -2.49 21.77
CA SER A 212 4.06 -3.12 22.23
C SER A 212 4.61 -4.18 21.26
N LYS A 213 4.02 -4.31 20.07
CA LYS A 213 4.38 -5.35 19.08
C LYS A 213 5.11 -4.73 17.89
N ARG A 214 5.89 -5.56 17.21
CA ARG A 214 6.40 -5.27 15.86
C ARG A 214 5.32 -5.55 14.84
N VAL A 215 5.13 -4.62 13.90
CA VAL A 215 4.03 -4.68 12.94
C VAL A 215 4.57 -4.96 11.54
N LEU A 216 4.13 -6.06 10.94
CA LEU A 216 4.30 -6.38 9.53
C LEU A 216 3.10 -5.80 8.76
N LEU A 217 3.23 -4.56 8.26
CA LEU A 217 2.19 -3.91 7.48
C LEU A 217 2.23 -4.44 6.04
N CYS A 218 1.15 -5.08 5.60
CA CYS A 218 1.06 -5.80 4.35
C CYS A 218 0.19 -5.05 3.33
N ASP A 219 0.78 -4.63 2.21
CA ASP A 219 0.08 -4.14 1.02
C ASP A 219 0.97 -4.42 -0.20
N PRO A 220 0.53 -5.20 -1.21
CA PRO A 220 1.38 -5.56 -2.34
C PRO A 220 1.84 -4.35 -3.17
N MET A 221 1.21 -3.17 -3.09
CA MET A 221 1.54 -2.03 -3.96
C MET A 221 1.83 -0.74 -3.20
N LEU A 222 3.03 -0.18 -3.41
CA LEU A 222 3.37 1.19 -3.02
C LEU A 222 3.43 2.10 -4.26
N ALA A 223 2.26 2.59 -4.68
CA ALA A 223 2.13 3.53 -5.80
C ALA A 223 2.34 5.00 -5.34
N THR A 224 1.26 5.70 -4.99
CA THR A 224 1.33 7.12 -4.53
C THR A 224 1.71 7.26 -3.06
N GLY A 225 1.74 6.17 -2.29
CA GLY A 225 1.93 6.18 -0.84
C GLY A 225 0.73 6.68 -0.02
N GLY A 226 -0.39 7.07 -0.65
CA GLY A 226 -1.57 7.57 0.06
C GLY A 226 -2.13 6.59 1.10
N SER A 227 -2.43 5.36 0.68
CA SER A 227 -2.99 4.34 1.58
C SER A 227 -2.00 3.92 2.66
N ALA A 228 -0.72 3.75 2.33
CA ALA A 228 0.31 3.43 3.30
C ALA A 228 0.47 4.54 4.36
N CYS A 229 0.48 5.81 3.96
CA CYS A 229 0.53 6.93 4.91
C CYS A 229 -0.66 6.93 5.86
N GLU A 230 -1.88 6.75 5.34
CA GLU A 230 -3.08 6.73 6.18
C GLU A 230 -3.09 5.52 7.13
N ALA A 231 -2.63 4.35 6.69
CA ALA A 231 -2.50 3.18 7.54
C ALA A 231 -1.49 3.39 8.68
N LEU A 232 -0.31 3.96 8.37
CA LEU A 232 0.71 4.29 9.36
C LEU A 232 0.22 5.35 10.35
N LYS A 233 -0.51 6.35 9.86
CA LYS A 233 -1.17 7.36 10.70
C LYS A 233 -2.13 6.69 11.70
N VAL A 234 -2.98 5.77 11.25
CA VAL A 234 -3.92 5.05 12.12
C VAL A 234 -3.18 4.20 13.15
N LEU A 235 -2.15 3.45 12.75
CA LEU A 235 -1.32 2.66 13.67
C LEU A 235 -0.70 3.53 14.76
N LYS A 236 -0.16 4.70 14.39
CA LYS A 236 0.46 5.63 15.33
C LYS A 236 -0.55 6.35 16.23
N GLU A 237 -1.51 7.04 15.62
CA GLU A 237 -2.41 7.96 16.33
C GLU A 237 -3.54 7.24 17.07
N THR A 238 -4.10 6.17 16.49
CA THR A 238 -5.24 5.44 17.08
C THR A 238 -4.79 4.29 17.97
N TYR A 239 -3.73 3.58 17.57
CA TYR A 239 -3.28 2.37 18.27
C TYR A 239 -1.97 2.53 19.05
N GLY A 240 -1.34 3.70 19.01
CA GLY A 240 -0.11 3.98 19.78
C GLY A 240 1.09 3.15 19.37
N VAL A 241 1.11 2.64 18.14
CA VAL A 241 2.25 1.87 17.61
C VAL A 241 3.41 2.82 17.35
N ASP A 242 4.58 2.46 17.88
CA ASP A 242 5.83 3.11 17.49
C ASP A 242 6.20 2.72 16.06
N LEU A 243 6.35 3.70 15.18
CA LEU A 243 6.59 3.47 13.75
C LEU A 243 8.00 2.91 13.45
N GLU A 244 8.94 3.00 14.39
CA GLU A 244 10.23 2.29 14.31
C GLU A 244 10.06 0.77 14.37
N ASN A 245 8.96 0.29 14.96
CA ASN A 245 8.63 -1.13 15.02
C ASN A 245 7.80 -1.63 13.83
N VAL A 246 7.57 -0.78 12.82
CA VAL A 246 6.80 -1.14 11.63
C VAL A 246 7.74 -1.51 10.47
N ILE A 247 7.50 -2.68 9.90
CA ILE A 247 8.06 -3.10 8.61
C ILE A 247 6.91 -3.09 7.60
N PHE A 248 6.97 -2.19 6.63
CA PHE A 248 6.03 -2.14 5.52
C PHE A 248 6.50 -3.04 4.37
N VAL A 249 5.76 -4.12 4.13
CA VAL A 249 6.08 -5.17 3.17
C VAL A 249 5.21 -5.01 1.93
N ASN A 250 5.84 -4.89 0.76
CA ASN A 250 5.13 -4.71 -0.51
C ASN A 250 5.79 -5.44 -1.68
N VAL A 251 4.99 -5.92 -2.63
CA VAL A 251 5.49 -6.63 -3.81
C VAL A 251 6.16 -5.67 -4.78
N ILE A 252 5.54 -4.52 -5.04
CA ILE A 252 6.05 -3.55 -6.01
C ILE A 252 5.89 -2.12 -5.51
N SER A 253 6.96 -1.36 -5.67
CA SER A 253 7.06 0.05 -5.29
C SER A 253 7.34 0.95 -6.49
N CYS A 254 7.13 2.24 -6.28
CA CYS A 254 7.47 3.30 -7.21
C CYS A 254 8.16 4.47 -6.46
N PRO A 255 9.13 5.19 -7.06
CA PRO A 255 9.85 6.29 -6.41
C PRO A 255 8.96 7.34 -5.74
N GLU A 256 7.82 7.68 -6.34
CA GLU A 256 6.89 8.68 -5.82
C GLU A 256 6.34 8.26 -4.44
N GLY A 257 5.92 7.00 -4.28
CA GLY A 257 5.42 6.47 -3.02
C GLY A 257 6.51 6.32 -1.97
N LEU A 258 7.68 5.85 -2.38
CA LEU A 258 8.86 5.72 -1.50
C LEU A 258 9.29 7.08 -0.94
N LYS A 259 9.42 8.09 -1.80
CA LYS A 259 9.80 9.45 -1.38
C LYS A 259 8.74 10.10 -0.50
N LYS A 260 7.46 9.84 -0.76
CA LYS A 260 6.38 10.31 0.12
C LYS A 260 6.52 9.72 1.52
N LEU A 261 6.75 8.40 1.63
CA LEU A 261 7.01 7.77 2.93
C LEU A 261 8.28 8.30 3.57
N ALA A 262 9.34 8.57 2.80
CA ALA A 262 10.58 9.12 3.35
C ALA A 262 10.37 10.53 3.94
N ALA A 263 9.51 11.33 3.32
CA ALA A 263 9.18 12.67 3.80
C ALA A 263 8.29 12.67 5.05
N VAL A 264 7.36 11.72 5.16
CA VAL A 264 6.33 11.71 6.21
C VAL A 264 6.72 10.79 7.38
N TYR A 265 7.28 9.61 7.09
CA TYR A 265 7.59 8.55 8.03
C TYR A 265 8.98 7.92 7.76
N PRO A 266 10.08 8.71 7.83
CA PRO A 266 11.43 8.22 7.50
C PRO A 266 11.90 7.05 8.37
N MET A 267 11.32 6.87 9.56
CA MET A 267 11.68 5.79 10.48
C MET A 267 11.16 4.41 10.06
N VAL A 268 10.10 4.34 9.24
CA VAL A 268 9.46 3.07 8.86
C VAL A 268 10.38 2.27 7.96
N LYS A 269 10.60 0.99 8.28
CA LYS A 269 11.35 0.11 7.38
C LYS A 269 10.45 -0.33 6.23
N ILE A 270 10.94 -0.27 4.99
CA ILE A 270 10.22 -0.71 3.80
C ILE A 270 10.97 -1.88 3.18
N VAL A 271 10.30 -3.00 2.97
CA VAL A 271 10.84 -4.18 2.29
C VAL A 271 10.04 -4.39 1.00
N THR A 272 10.72 -4.34 -0.15
CA THR A 272 10.07 -4.46 -1.47
C THR A 272 10.77 -5.43 -2.39
N ALA A 273 10.01 -6.17 -3.20
CA ALA A 273 10.58 -7.09 -4.18
C ALA A 273 10.97 -6.41 -5.50
N TRP A 274 10.37 -5.28 -5.84
CA TRP A 274 10.62 -4.61 -7.12
C TRP A 274 10.30 -3.12 -7.07
N ILE A 275 11.10 -2.30 -7.75
CA ILE A 275 10.84 -0.87 -7.93
C ILE A 275 10.67 -0.58 -9.43
N ASP A 276 9.53 -0.01 -9.80
CA ASP A 276 9.29 0.48 -11.15
C ASP A 276 9.50 2.00 -11.21
N PRO A 277 9.87 2.56 -12.38
CA PRO A 277 10.44 3.90 -12.44
C PRO A 277 9.45 5.05 -12.22
N ILE A 278 8.18 4.91 -12.60
CA ILE A 278 7.23 6.04 -12.65
C ILE A 278 5.79 5.61 -12.36
N LEU A 279 4.96 6.59 -11.99
CA LEU A 279 3.51 6.51 -12.11
C LEU A 279 3.02 7.14 -13.42
N ASN A 280 1.93 6.64 -14.00
CA ASN A 280 1.21 7.33 -15.06
C ASN A 280 0.24 8.39 -14.51
N GLU A 281 -0.48 9.08 -15.40
CA GLU A 281 -1.46 10.12 -15.04
C GLU A 281 -2.60 9.59 -14.16
N GLU A 282 -2.98 8.33 -14.35
CA GLU A 282 -3.99 7.60 -13.57
C GLU A 282 -3.47 7.02 -12.25
N LYS A 283 -2.20 7.29 -11.90
CA LYS A 283 -1.53 6.82 -10.68
C LYS A 283 -1.26 5.31 -10.62
N PHE A 284 -1.25 4.63 -11.77
CA PHE A 284 -0.73 3.27 -11.88
C PHE A 284 0.80 3.29 -12.00
N ILE A 285 1.43 2.28 -11.39
CA ILE A 285 2.87 2.00 -11.55
C ILE A 285 3.13 1.55 -12.99
N VAL A 286 4.23 2.01 -13.61
CA VAL A 286 4.59 1.66 -15.00
C VAL A 286 6.04 1.17 -15.08
N PRO A 287 6.32 0.02 -15.74
CA PRO A 287 5.38 -0.82 -16.51
C PRO A 287 4.30 -1.53 -15.68
N GLY A 288 4.50 -1.64 -14.36
CA GLY A 288 3.53 -2.15 -13.40
C GLY A 288 2.99 -3.53 -13.72
N LEU A 289 1.82 -3.81 -13.14
CA LEU A 289 1.11 -5.09 -13.29
C LEU A 289 -0.42 -4.92 -13.37
N GLY A 290 -0.92 -3.68 -13.46
CA GLY A 290 -2.34 -3.35 -13.28
C GLY A 290 -2.74 -3.28 -11.81
N ASP A 291 -4.03 -3.46 -11.52
CA ASP A 291 -4.53 -3.59 -10.15
C ASP A 291 -4.21 -4.99 -9.58
N PHE A 292 -3.37 -5.05 -8.55
CA PHE A 292 -2.98 -6.32 -7.95
C PHE A 292 -4.18 -7.05 -7.33
N GLY A 293 -5.05 -6.32 -6.63
CA GLY A 293 -6.18 -6.90 -5.93
C GLY A 293 -7.17 -7.55 -6.90
N ASP A 294 -7.50 -6.87 -8.00
CA ASP A 294 -8.43 -7.40 -8.99
C ASP A 294 -7.88 -8.62 -9.71
N ARG A 295 -6.59 -8.62 -10.03
CA ARG A 295 -5.94 -9.78 -10.64
C ARG A 295 -5.78 -10.97 -9.69
N PHE A 296 -5.50 -10.71 -8.41
CA PHE A 296 -5.31 -11.76 -7.41
C PHE A 296 -6.63 -12.42 -7.00
N PHE A 297 -7.67 -11.63 -6.76
CA PHE A 297 -8.98 -12.12 -6.32
C PHE A 297 -9.97 -12.35 -7.46
N ASN A 298 -9.53 -12.15 -8.70
CA ASN A 298 -10.33 -12.35 -9.91
C ASN A 298 -11.63 -11.54 -9.92
N THR A 299 -11.50 -10.22 -9.72
CA THR A 299 -12.60 -9.23 -9.77
C THR A 299 -12.47 -8.26 -10.95
N VAL A 300 -11.68 -8.65 -11.96
CA VAL A 300 -11.51 -8.00 -13.27
C VAL A 300 -12.64 -8.31 -14.23
#